data_AF-A0A3D5B4J3-F1
#
_entry.id   AF-A0A3D5B4J3-F1
#
_cell.length_a   1.000
_cell.length_b   1.000
_cell.length_c   1.000
_cell.angle_alpha   90.00
_cell.angle_beta   90.00
_cell.angle_gamma   90.00
#
_symmetry.space_group_name_H-M   'P 1'
#
loop_
_entity.id
_entity.type
_entity.pdbx_description
1 polymer ?
#
loop_
_entity_poly.entity_id
_entity_poly.type
_entity_poly.pdbx_seq_one_letter_code
_entity_poly.pdbx_strand_id
1 'polypeptide(L)'
;MKKFQFKRLAKNMKRRRILIGIAVGAVVLAATIIAAVLMDAVDINLINSNPDAGRLLGGGRIVNKSNVVIRAQANPGYVFTNWTNVDNSIASEEPEHRLSVPESGITLTANWSIVHWDIIMHLNGGENAPENPSTFTVEDETIYLNPPTREGYTFLGWYKDAAFKQEAKDYIQKGTAENVILYAKWAVSYPIEYVLGDERASNDPDNPLT
;
A
#
# COMPACT_ATOMS: atom_id res chain seq x y z
N MET A 1 34.23 84.71 28.78
CA MET A 1 34.48 83.37 29.39
C MET A 1 33.35 82.33 29.26
N LYS A 2 32.05 82.69 29.08
CA LYS A 2 30.94 81.70 29.05
C LYS A 2 30.84 80.80 27.79
N LYS A 3 31.39 81.20 26.62
CA LYS A 3 31.30 80.41 25.36
C LYS A 3 32.15 79.12 25.35
N PHE A 4 33.20 79.02 26.17
CA PHE A 4 34.13 77.86 26.16
C PHE A 4 33.62 76.67 26.99
N GLN A 5 32.86 76.93 28.07
CA GLN A 5 32.26 75.90 28.93
C GLN A 5 31.12 75.13 28.21
N PHE A 6 30.32 75.82 27.39
CA PHE A 6 29.23 75.19 26.62
C PHE A 6 29.71 74.21 25.55
N LYS A 7 30.84 74.49 24.87
CA LYS A 7 31.41 73.55 23.88
C LYS A 7 31.92 72.26 24.51
N ARG A 8 32.44 72.33 25.75
CA ARG A 8 32.95 71.17 26.50
C ARG A 8 31.83 70.28 27.03
N LEU A 9 30.74 70.88 27.52
CA LEU A 9 29.51 70.18 27.93
C LEU A 9 28.79 69.47 26.77
N ALA A 10 28.68 70.11 25.60
CA ALA A 10 28.05 69.50 24.42
C ALA A 10 28.82 68.29 23.87
N LYS A 11 30.17 68.34 23.89
CA LYS A 11 31.04 67.23 23.48
C LYS A 11 30.93 66.03 24.44
N ASN A 12 30.82 66.29 25.74
CA ASN A 12 30.66 65.25 26.76
C ASN A 12 29.24 64.63 26.73
N MET A 13 28.20 65.40 26.44
CA MET A 13 26.84 64.87 26.23
C MET A 13 26.71 64.04 24.94
N LYS A 14 27.37 64.44 23.84
CA LYS A 14 27.43 63.62 22.61
C LYS A 14 28.15 62.29 22.86
N ARG A 15 29.27 62.28 23.59
CA ARG A 15 30.01 61.04 23.93
C ARG A 15 29.22 60.12 24.87
N ARG A 16 28.51 60.66 25.87
CA ARG A 16 27.62 59.86 26.74
C ARG A 16 26.41 59.29 26.00
N ARG A 17 25.81 60.01 25.06
CA ARG A 17 24.73 59.50 24.20
C ARG A 17 25.22 58.38 23.27
N ILE A 18 26.45 58.46 22.77
CA ILE A 18 27.07 57.40 21.97
C ILE A 18 27.35 56.15 22.82
N LEU A 19 27.91 56.29 24.03
CA LEU A 19 28.15 55.13 24.92
C LEU A 19 26.86 54.46 25.40
N ILE A 20 25.82 55.24 25.74
CA ILE A 20 24.51 54.68 26.14
C ILE A 20 23.83 54.00 24.96
N GLY A 21 23.94 54.53 23.74
CA GLY A 21 23.44 53.87 22.53
C GLY A 21 24.16 52.56 22.20
N ILE A 22 25.47 52.47 22.47
CA ILE A 22 26.25 51.23 22.28
C ILE A 22 25.92 50.20 23.37
N ALA A 23 25.72 50.63 24.63
CA ALA A 23 25.36 49.72 25.72
C ALA A 23 23.92 49.20 25.60
N VAL A 24 22.96 50.03 25.18
CA VAL A 24 21.58 49.60 24.88
C VAL A 24 21.55 48.74 23.61
N GLY A 25 22.37 49.06 22.61
CA GLY A 25 22.54 48.21 21.42
C GLY A 25 23.09 46.82 21.72
N ALA A 26 24.05 46.70 22.65
CA ALA A 26 24.60 45.41 23.07
C ALA A 26 23.63 44.60 23.95
N VAL A 27 22.82 45.25 24.79
CA VAL A 27 21.79 44.60 25.62
C VAL A 27 20.58 44.18 24.78
N VAL A 28 20.18 44.96 23.77
CA VAL A 28 19.14 44.57 22.82
C VAL A 28 19.64 43.45 21.90
N LEU A 29 20.91 43.44 21.49
CA LEU A 29 21.48 42.31 20.74
C LEU A 29 21.47 41.02 21.58
N ALA A 30 21.82 41.10 22.88
CA ALA A 30 21.75 39.96 23.80
C ALA A 30 20.32 39.47 24.03
N ALA A 31 19.32 40.37 24.03
CA ALA A 31 17.91 40.00 24.16
C ALA A 31 17.30 39.44 22.86
N THR A 32 17.77 39.85 21.68
CA THR A 32 17.37 39.24 20.39
C THR A 32 18.11 37.94 20.08
N ILE A 33 19.25 37.67 20.73
CA ILE A 33 19.97 36.39 20.63
C ILE A 33 19.27 35.28 21.45
N ILE A 34 18.39 35.62 22.41
CA ILE A 34 17.61 34.61 23.16
C ILE A 34 16.52 33.96 22.29
N ALA A 35 16.09 34.57 21.18
CA ALA A 35 15.09 33.99 20.27
C ALA A 35 15.68 33.13 19.14
N ALA A 36 17.01 33.13 18.96
CA ALA A 36 17.71 32.25 18.04
C ALA A 36 18.54 31.25 18.83
N VAL A 37 17.90 30.50 19.73
CA VAL A 37 18.37 29.13 19.94
C VAL A 37 18.19 28.47 18.58
N LEU A 38 19.29 28.23 17.87
CA LEU A 38 19.31 27.30 16.75
C LEU A 38 18.86 25.97 17.35
N MET A 39 17.56 25.70 17.33
CA MET A 39 17.06 24.42 17.80
C MET A 39 17.58 23.42 16.78
N ASP A 40 18.51 22.56 17.20
CA ASP A 40 19.13 21.60 16.28
C ASP A 40 18.03 20.71 15.73
N ALA A 41 17.84 20.78 14.41
CA ALA A 41 16.89 19.95 13.71
C ALA A 41 17.59 18.66 13.28
N VAL A 42 16.94 17.54 13.55
CA VAL A 42 17.41 16.17 13.28
C VAL A 42 16.48 15.49 12.29
N ASP A 43 16.95 14.41 11.69
CA ASP A 43 16.16 13.65 10.74
C ASP A 43 15.34 12.55 11.45
N ILE A 44 14.05 12.49 11.12
CA ILE A 44 13.17 11.37 11.41
C ILE A 44 12.99 10.61 10.09
N ASN A 45 13.69 9.50 9.94
CA ASN A 45 13.63 8.66 8.75
C ASN A 45 12.58 7.58 8.96
N LEU A 46 11.58 7.52 8.08
CA LEU A 46 10.56 6.47 8.10
C LEU A 46 10.76 5.57 6.88
N ILE A 47 10.86 4.27 7.13
CA ILE A 47 11.10 3.26 6.11
C ILE A 47 9.87 2.35 6.03
N ASN A 48 9.41 2.06 4.83
CA ASN A 48 8.45 1.00 4.60
C ASN A 48 9.21 -0.31 4.45
N SER A 49 8.86 -1.36 5.22
CA SER A 49 9.43 -2.69 4.98
C SER A 49 9.01 -3.27 3.64
N ASN A 50 7.84 -2.85 3.12
CA ASN A 50 7.36 -3.10 1.77
C ASN A 50 6.89 -1.77 1.15
N PRO A 51 7.50 -1.31 0.04
CA PRO A 51 7.20 0.00 -0.56
C PRO A 51 5.75 0.14 -1.05
N ASP A 52 5.08 -0.98 -1.38
CA ASP A 52 3.71 -0.99 -1.90
C ASP A 52 2.67 -1.09 -0.77
N ALA A 53 3.10 -1.37 0.47
CA ALA A 53 2.20 -1.70 1.57
C ALA A 53 1.47 -0.51 2.20
N GLY A 54 2.00 0.71 2.04
CA GLY A 54 1.36 1.87 2.62
C GLY A 54 2.12 3.18 2.49
N ARG A 55 1.51 4.25 2.99
CA ARG A 55 2.08 5.60 3.02
C ARG A 55 2.51 5.95 4.43
N LEU A 56 3.73 6.48 4.57
CA LEU A 56 4.27 6.98 5.83
C LEU A 56 4.20 8.51 5.89
N LEU A 57 3.82 9.04 7.05
CA LEU A 57 3.69 10.47 7.33
C LEU A 57 4.43 10.82 8.63
N GLY A 58 4.88 12.06 8.76
CA GLY A 58 5.54 12.56 9.97
C GLY A 58 7.07 12.38 10.01
N GLY A 59 7.68 11.92 8.91
CA GLY A 59 9.13 11.93 8.73
C GLY A 59 9.67 13.29 8.28
N GLY A 60 10.99 13.41 8.22
CA GLY A 60 11.71 14.60 7.74
C GLY A 60 12.53 15.29 8.82
N ARG A 61 12.99 16.51 8.51
CA ARG A 61 13.87 17.30 9.37
C ARG A 61 13.04 18.06 10.41
N ILE A 62 13.17 17.68 11.68
CA ILE A 62 12.32 18.16 12.78
C ILE A 62 13.18 18.65 13.93
N VAL A 63 12.72 19.70 14.61
CA VAL A 63 13.39 20.27 15.77
C VAL A 63 13.56 19.23 16.88
N ASN A 64 14.78 19.07 17.41
CA ASN A 64 15.04 18.16 18.52
C ASN A 64 14.22 18.50 19.77
N LYS A 65 13.91 17.48 20.59
CA LYS A 65 13.10 17.61 21.82
C LYS A 65 11.67 18.12 21.61
N SER A 66 11.24 18.31 20.36
CA SER A 66 9.84 18.53 20.01
C SER A 66 9.08 17.20 19.92
N ASN A 67 7.77 17.27 19.64
CA ASN A 67 6.97 16.08 19.38
C ASN A 67 6.50 16.07 17.93
N VAL A 68 6.52 14.90 17.32
CA VAL A 68 5.92 14.65 16.00
C VAL A 68 4.98 13.45 16.07
N VAL A 69 3.91 13.49 15.29
CA VAL A 69 3.04 12.32 15.09
C VAL A 69 3.46 11.66 13.80
N ILE A 70 3.90 10.41 13.90
CA ILE A 70 4.13 9.56 12.74
C ILE A 70 2.88 8.72 12.47
N ARG A 71 2.60 8.46 11.19
CA ARG A 71 1.46 7.63 10.78
C ARG A 71 1.85 6.69 9.67
N ALA A 72 1.43 5.43 9.79
CA ALA A 72 1.42 4.43 8.74
C ALA A 72 -0.01 4.26 8.25
N GLN A 73 -0.25 4.52 6.96
CA GLN A 73 -1.55 4.32 6.32
C GLN A 73 -1.44 3.14 5.36
N ALA A 74 -2.11 2.02 5.68
CA ALA A 74 -2.09 0.82 4.85
C ALA A 74 -2.73 1.08 3.47
N ASN A 75 -2.11 0.55 2.43
CA ASN A 75 -2.76 0.34 1.14
C ASN A 75 -3.67 -0.91 1.21
N PRO A 76 -4.69 -1.03 0.33
CA PRO A 76 -5.51 -2.24 0.26
C PRO A 76 -4.65 -3.50 0.14
N GLY A 77 -4.96 -4.50 0.95
CA GLY A 77 -4.22 -5.77 1.00
C GLY A 77 -3.07 -5.86 1.96
N TYR A 78 -2.84 -4.81 2.75
CA TYR A 78 -1.88 -4.84 3.83
C TYR A 78 -2.51 -4.43 5.15
N VAL A 79 -1.95 -4.97 6.22
CA VAL A 79 -2.28 -4.61 7.60
C VAL A 79 -1.00 -4.14 8.25
N PHE A 80 -1.04 -2.96 8.86
CA PHE A 80 0.07 -2.48 9.68
C PHE A 80 0.27 -3.40 10.88
N THR A 81 1.52 -3.76 11.18
CA THR A 81 1.83 -4.63 12.33
C THR A 81 2.50 -3.87 13.46
N ASN A 82 3.61 -3.17 13.18
CA ASN A 82 4.33 -2.35 14.16
C ASN A 82 5.35 -1.43 13.48
N TRP A 83 5.83 -0.48 14.27
CA TRP A 83 7.05 0.29 14.02
C TRP A 83 8.21 -0.39 14.75
N THR A 84 9.35 -0.57 14.08
CA THR A 84 10.59 -1.04 14.71
C THR A 84 11.73 -0.03 14.58
N ASN A 85 12.64 -0.04 15.55
CA ASN A 85 13.92 0.65 15.47
C ASN A 85 14.87 -0.10 14.51
N VAL A 86 16.03 0.49 14.24
CA VAL A 86 17.09 -0.11 13.39
C VAL A 86 17.60 -1.45 13.94
N ASP A 87 17.53 -1.66 15.25
CA ASP A 87 17.89 -2.92 15.91
C ASP A 87 16.74 -3.96 15.94
N ASN A 88 15.65 -3.68 15.23
CA ASN A 88 14.40 -4.45 15.19
C ASN A 88 13.60 -4.52 16.50
N SER A 89 13.97 -3.77 17.54
CA SER A 89 13.11 -3.62 18.71
C SER A 89 11.83 -2.87 18.35
N ILE A 90 10.69 -3.28 18.93
CA ILE A 90 9.39 -2.65 18.69
C ILE A 90 9.38 -1.26 19.33
N ALA A 91 9.14 -0.23 18.50
CA ALA A 91 8.97 1.15 18.93
C ALA A 91 7.48 1.47 19.23
N SER A 92 6.55 0.91 18.44
CA SER A 92 5.11 1.09 18.63
C SER A 92 4.34 0.00 17.88
N GLU A 93 3.27 -0.52 18.47
CA GLU A 93 2.32 -1.42 17.78
C GLU A 93 1.15 -0.64 17.15
N GLU A 94 1.05 0.66 17.43
CA GLU A 94 0.03 1.54 16.86
C GLU A 94 0.51 2.16 15.53
N PRO A 95 -0.34 2.21 14.48
CA PRO A 95 0.00 2.82 13.20
C PRO A 95 0.19 4.33 13.31
N GLU A 96 -0.51 4.98 14.24
CA GLU A 96 -0.32 6.37 14.62
C GLU A 96 0.38 6.46 15.98
N HIS A 97 1.55 7.08 16.01
CA HIS A 97 2.37 7.16 17.22
C HIS A 97 2.95 8.56 17.40
N ARG A 98 2.85 9.08 18.62
CA ARG A 98 3.45 10.37 19.01
C ARG A 98 4.87 10.10 19.51
N LEU A 99 5.86 10.54 18.74
CA LEU A 99 7.27 10.49 19.09
C LEU A 99 7.73 11.76 19.77
N SER A 100 8.55 11.60 20.81
CA SER A 100 9.47 12.64 21.27
C SER A 100 10.73 12.57 20.41
N VAL A 101 11.08 13.66 19.74
CA VAL A 101 12.21 13.71 18.78
C VAL A 101 13.54 13.65 19.55
N PRO A 102 14.34 12.57 19.39
CA PRO A 102 15.61 12.44 20.10
C PRO A 102 16.66 13.42 19.58
N GLU A 103 17.68 13.73 20.39
CA GLU A 103 18.74 14.68 20.02
C GLU A 103 19.60 14.21 18.83
N SER A 104 19.63 12.92 18.56
CA SER A 104 20.40 12.31 17.46
C SER A 104 19.58 12.01 16.21
N GLY A 105 18.28 12.28 16.22
CA GLY A 105 17.35 11.76 15.21
C GLY A 105 17.06 10.26 15.39
N ILE A 106 16.18 9.72 14.54
CA ILE A 106 15.76 8.32 14.60
C ILE A 106 15.42 7.79 13.20
N THR A 107 15.60 6.49 13.02
CA THR A 107 15.07 5.75 11.88
C THR A 107 14.10 4.70 12.40
N LEU A 108 12.89 4.68 11.85
CA LEU A 108 11.86 3.70 12.17
C LEU A 108 11.38 3.00 10.90
N THR A 109 11.13 1.70 11.01
CA THR A 109 10.58 0.89 9.94
C THR A 109 9.12 0.55 10.27
N ALA A 110 8.19 0.89 9.37
CA ALA A 110 6.82 0.38 9.42
C ALA A 110 6.79 -1.02 8.81
N ASN A 111 6.30 -1.97 9.60
CA ASN A 111 6.12 -3.36 9.20
C ASN A 111 4.66 -3.66 8.87
N TRP A 112 4.48 -4.61 7.97
CA TRP A 112 3.19 -4.92 7.37
C TRP A 112 3.00 -6.44 7.25
N SER A 113 1.76 -6.89 7.33
CA SER A 113 1.34 -8.23 6.92
C SER A 113 0.46 -8.12 5.69
N ILE A 114 0.70 -8.99 4.70
CA ILE A 114 -0.15 -9.09 3.52
C ILE A 114 -1.42 -9.87 3.85
N VAL A 115 -2.55 -9.45 3.28
CA VAL A 115 -3.85 -10.12 3.43
C VAL A 115 -3.99 -11.18 2.34
N HIS A 116 -4.47 -12.36 2.74
CA HIS A 116 -4.88 -13.42 1.82
C HIS A 116 -6.40 -13.41 1.69
N TRP A 117 -6.89 -13.50 0.46
CA TRP A 117 -8.31 -13.65 0.15
C TRP A 117 -8.61 -15.01 -0.45
N ASP A 118 -9.82 -15.48 -0.19
CA ASP A 118 -10.27 -16.78 -0.65
C ASP A 118 -10.87 -16.72 -2.06
N ILE A 119 -10.64 -17.80 -2.82
CA ILE A 119 -11.34 -18.09 -4.07
C ILE A 119 -12.33 -19.21 -3.77
N ILE A 120 -13.60 -18.84 -3.65
CA ILE A 120 -14.68 -19.73 -3.25
C ILE A 120 -15.44 -20.17 -4.51
N MET A 121 -15.26 -21.42 -4.91
CA MET A 121 -15.89 -21.98 -6.11
C MET A 121 -17.05 -22.92 -5.75
N HIS A 122 -18.25 -22.55 -6.17
CA HIS A 122 -19.43 -23.41 -6.16
C HIS A 122 -19.53 -24.16 -7.49
N LEU A 123 -18.96 -25.37 -7.52
CA LEU A 123 -18.83 -26.19 -8.73
C LEU A 123 -20.16 -26.80 -9.23
N ASN A 124 -21.22 -26.74 -8.43
CA ASN A 124 -22.56 -27.21 -8.78
C ASN A 124 -22.56 -28.66 -9.34
N GLY A 125 -21.81 -29.55 -8.70
CA GLY A 125 -21.68 -30.96 -9.06
C GLY A 125 -20.52 -31.29 -10.01
N GLY A 126 -19.70 -30.30 -10.39
CA GLY A 126 -18.41 -30.53 -11.06
C GLY A 126 -17.24 -30.67 -10.09
N GLU A 127 -16.05 -30.85 -10.65
CA GLU A 127 -14.76 -30.95 -9.98
C GLU A 127 -13.86 -29.80 -10.44
N ASN A 128 -13.14 -29.18 -9.49
CA ASN A 128 -12.23 -28.08 -9.79
C ASN A 128 -10.95 -28.61 -10.45
N ALA A 129 -10.34 -27.80 -11.31
CA ALA A 129 -8.99 -28.06 -11.79
C ALA A 129 -7.99 -27.95 -10.61
N PRO A 130 -7.10 -28.92 -10.38
CA PRO A 130 -6.19 -28.93 -9.24
C PRO A 130 -5.16 -27.79 -9.28
N GLU A 131 -4.94 -27.16 -10.43
CA GLU A 131 -4.03 -26.03 -10.61
C GLU A 131 -4.65 -24.69 -10.17
N ASN A 132 -5.97 -24.62 -9.99
CA ASN A 132 -6.62 -23.40 -9.52
C ASN A 132 -6.27 -23.14 -8.05
N PRO A 133 -5.73 -21.97 -7.69
CA PRO A 133 -5.43 -21.66 -6.30
C PRO A 133 -6.72 -21.50 -5.48
N SER A 134 -6.61 -21.77 -4.18
CA SER A 134 -7.70 -21.53 -3.21
C SER A 134 -7.63 -20.14 -2.58
N THR A 135 -6.48 -19.48 -2.63
CA THR A 135 -6.26 -18.15 -2.06
C THR A 135 -5.32 -17.32 -2.93
N PHE A 136 -5.35 -16.00 -2.75
CA PHE A 136 -4.46 -15.07 -3.44
C PHE A 136 -4.24 -13.80 -2.60
N THR A 137 -3.32 -12.95 -3.05
CA THR A 137 -2.98 -11.65 -2.47
C THR A 137 -3.00 -10.55 -3.54
N VAL A 138 -2.88 -9.29 -3.13
CA VAL A 138 -2.82 -8.15 -4.06
C VAL A 138 -1.55 -8.12 -4.90
N GLU A 139 -0.49 -8.82 -4.45
CA GLU A 139 0.80 -8.88 -5.14
C GLU A 139 0.81 -9.91 -6.27
N ASP A 140 -0.08 -10.91 -6.22
CA ASP A 140 -0.16 -11.95 -7.24
C ASP A 140 -0.44 -11.36 -8.62
N GLU A 141 0.22 -11.91 -9.64
CA GLU A 141 -0.11 -11.60 -11.02
C GLU A 141 -1.55 -12.02 -11.35
N THR A 142 -2.06 -11.54 -12.48
CA THR A 142 -3.43 -11.91 -12.89
C THR A 142 -3.55 -13.43 -12.99
N ILE A 143 -4.44 -14.00 -12.18
CA ILE A 143 -4.66 -15.46 -12.08
C ILE A 143 -5.69 -15.84 -13.12
N TYR A 144 -5.36 -16.77 -14.02
CA TYR A 144 -6.30 -17.36 -14.96
C TYR A 144 -6.79 -18.70 -14.42
N LEU A 145 -8.10 -18.88 -14.40
CA LEU A 145 -8.77 -20.05 -13.84
C LEU A 145 -8.96 -21.11 -14.93
N ASN A 146 -8.42 -22.29 -14.69
CA ASN A 146 -8.69 -23.45 -15.54
C ASN A 146 -10.16 -23.86 -15.39
N PRO A 147 -10.81 -24.27 -16.49
CA PRO A 147 -12.21 -24.68 -16.44
C PRO A 147 -12.37 -25.94 -15.59
N PRO A 148 -13.41 -26.01 -14.74
CA PRO A 148 -13.74 -27.23 -14.01
C PRO A 148 -14.28 -28.29 -14.98
N THR A 149 -14.36 -29.54 -14.52
CA THR A 149 -14.93 -30.65 -15.29
C THR A 149 -16.18 -31.21 -14.60
N ARG A 150 -17.07 -31.80 -15.40
CA ARG A 150 -18.25 -32.51 -14.90
C ARG A 150 -18.69 -33.55 -15.93
N GLU A 151 -18.70 -34.83 -15.54
CA GLU A 151 -19.05 -35.93 -16.44
C GLU A 151 -20.46 -35.78 -17.02
N GLY A 152 -20.59 -35.86 -18.34
CA GLY A 152 -21.87 -35.69 -19.05
C GLY A 152 -22.33 -34.24 -19.21
N TYR A 153 -21.48 -33.24 -18.91
CA TYR A 153 -21.80 -31.82 -19.06
C TYR A 153 -20.69 -31.04 -19.76
N THR A 154 -21.06 -29.90 -20.35
CA THR A 154 -20.15 -28.89 -20.88
C THR A 154 -20.15 -27.67 -19.94
N PHE A 155 -18.97 -27.18 -19.59
CA PHE A 155 -18.79 -25.96 -18.80
C PHE A 155 -19.17 -24.74 -19.64
N LEU A 156 -20.10 -23.91 -19.13
CA LEU A 156 -20.57 -22.70 -19.83
C LEU A 156 -19.94 -21.41 -19.30
N GLY A 157 -19.16 -21.47 -18.22
CA GLY A 157 -18.52 -20.31 -17.62
C GLY A 157 -18.85 -20.10 -16.15
N TRP A 158 -18.15 -19.13 -15.57
CA TRP A 158 -18.30 -18.71 -14.18
C TRP A 158 -19.30 -17.57 -14.03
N TYR A 159 -20.00 -17.54 -12.90
CA TYR A 159 -20.95 -16.49 -12.54
C TYR A 159 -20.71 -16.01 -11.11
N LYS A 160 -21.06 -14.77 -10.80
CA LYS A 160 -20.92 -14.16 -9.46
C LYS A 160 -22.07 -14.51 -8.51
N ASP A 161 -23.14 -15.10 -9.04
CA ASP A 161 -24.34 -15.45 -8.27
C ASP A 161 -24.90 -16.82 -8.66
N ALA A 162 -25.53 -17.48 -7.69
CA ALA A 162 -26.13 -18.80 -7.85
C ALA A 162 -27.31 -18.84 -8.84
N ALA A 163 -27.92 -17.68 -9.16
CA ALA A 163 -28.99 -17.59 -10.14
C ALA A 163 -28.45 -17.40 -11.58
N PHE A 164 -27.13 -17.38 -11.75
CA PHE A 164 -26.43 -17.22 -13.03
C PHE A 164 -26.85 -15.96 -13.80
N LYS A 165 -27.04 -14.84 -13.08
CA LYS A 165 -27.44 -13.56 -13.69
C LYS A 165 -26.27 -12.66 -14.04
N GLN A 166 -25.15 -12.80 -13.33
CA GLN A 166 -23.95 -12.00 -13.51
C GLN A 166 -22.78 -12.89 -13.91
N GLU A 167 -22.34 -12.79 -15.15
CA GLU A 167 -21.14 -13.48 -15.61
C GLU A 167 -19.90 -12.97 -14.85
N ALA A 168 -19.03 -13.91 -14.51
CA ALA A 168 -17.70 -13.64 -14.02
C ALA A 168 -16.67 -13.88 -15.12
N LYS A 169 -15.50 -13.26 -14.98
CA LYS A 169 -14.36 -13.60 -15.82
C LYS A 169 -13.73 -14.91 -15.33
N ASP A 170 -13.04 -15.56 -16.23
CA ASP A 170 -12.16 -16.70 -15.96
C ASP A 170 -10.79 -16.25 -15.44
N TYR A 171 -10.67 -15.02 -14.94
CA TYR A 171 -9.45 -14.54 -14.31
C TYR A 171 -9.77 -13.62 -13.11
N ILE A 172 -8.80 -13.54 -12.19
CA ILE A 172 -8.77 -12.60 -11.08
C ILE A 172 -7.66 -11.59 -11.38
N GLN A 173 -8.02 -10.31 -11.47
CA GLN A 173 -7.09 -9.26 -11.84
C GLN A 173 -6.09 -9.00 -10.69
N LYS A 174 -4.82 -8.77 -11.04
CA LYS A 174 -3.80 -8.31 -10.09
C LYS A 174 -4.29 -7.10 -9.29
N GLY A 175 -4.05 -7.11 -7.98
CA GLY A 175 -4.49 -6.06 -7.06
C GLY A 175 -5.96 -6.16 -6.62
N THR A 176 -6.67 -7.23 -6.98
CA THR A 176 -7.99 -7.52 -6.37
C THR A 176 -7.81 -7.67 -4.86
N ALA A 177 -8.66 -7.01 -4.08
CA ALA A 177 -8.52 -6.87 -2.63
C ALA A 177 -9.77 -7.33 -1.86
N GLU A 178 -10.39 -8.42 -2.32
CA GLU A 178 -11.59 -9.00 -1.75
C GLU A 178 -11.69 -10.49 -2.08
N ASN A 179 -12.52 -11.23 -1.33
CA ASN A 179 -12.81 -12.63 -1.65
C ASN A 179 -13.54 -12.73 -2.98
N VAL A 180 -13.19 -13.74 -3.78
CA VAL A 180 -13.81 -14.01 -5.08
C VAL A 180 -14.74 -15.21 -4.93
N ILE A 181 -16.03 -15.03 -5.23
CA ILE A 181 -17.04 -16.10 -5.17
C ILE A 181 -17.53 -16.38 -6.58
N LEU A 182 -17.44 -17.64 -7.02
CA LEU A 182 -17.77 -18.08 -8.37
C LEU A 182 -18.73 -19.27 -8.35
N TYR A 183 -19.65 -19.31 -9.30
CA TYR A 183 -20.61 -20.38 -9.52
C TYR A 183 -20.45 -20.96 -10.92
N ALA A 184 -20.18 -22.26 -11.02
CA ALA A 184 -20.02 -22.94 -12.31
C ALA A 184 -21.39 -23.21 -12.94
N LYS A 185 -21.55 -22.81 -14.20
CA LYS A 185 -22.74 -23.13 -15.00
C LYS A 185 -22.44 -24.25 -15.99
N TRP A 186 -23.41 -25.14 -16.17
CA TRP A 186 -23.27 -26.36 -16.95
C TRP A 186 -24.42 -26.52 -17.94
N ALA A 187 -24.15 -27.13 -19.09
CA ALA A 187 -25.15 -27.70 -20.01
C ALA A 187 -24.96 -29.21 -20.11
N VAL A 188 -26.05 -29.97 -20.23
CA VAL A 188 -25.98 -31.43 -20.47
C VAL A 188 -25.34 -31.68 -21.83
N SER A 189 -24.37 -32.59 -21.88
CA SER A 189 -23.74 -33.07 -23.12
C SER A 189 -24.51 -34.28 -23.65
N TYR A 190 -24.89 -34.26 -24.93
CA TYR A 190 -25.47 -35.42 -25.60
C TYR A 190 -24.36 -36.14 -26.39
N PRO A 191 -24.08 -37.43 -26.13
CA PRO A 191 -23.16 -38.18 -26.98
C PRO A 191 -23.79 -38.34 -28.37
N ILE A 192 -23.06 -37.95 -29.41
CA ILE A 192 -23.43 -38.25 -30.79
C ILE A 192 -22.80 -39.59 -31.14
N GLU A 193 -23.64 -40.62 -31.33
CA GLU A 193 -23.20 -41.91 -31.84
C GLU A 193 -23.31 -41.90 -33.37
N TYR A 194 -22.17 -41.90 -34.07
CA TYR A 194 -22.14 -42.07 -35.52
C TYR A 194 -22.18 -43.56 -35.84
N VAL A 195 -23.35 -44.05 -36.23
CA VAL A 195 -23.47 -45.36 -36.90
C VAL A 195 -23.05 -45.14 -38.36
N LEU A 196 -21.82 -45.54 -38.70
CA LEU A 196 -21.41 -45.68 -40.09
C LEU A 196 -22.25 -46.80 -40.67
N GLY A 197 -23.25 -46.44 -41.48
CA GLY A 197 -24.05 -47.42 -42.22
C GLY A 197 -23.10 -48.29 -43.02
N ASP A 198 -23.10 -49.58 -42.71
CA ASP A 198 -22.36 -50.57 -43.44
C ASP A 198 -22.80 -50.50 -44.90
N GLU A 199 -21.93 -49.97 -45.75
CA GLU A 199 -21.96 -50.22 -47.18
C GLU A 199 -21.80 -51.73 -47.36
N ARG A 200 -22.90 -52.46 -47.19
CA ARG A 200 -23.06 -53.72 -47.89
C ARG A 200 -23.06 -53.36 -49.36
N ALA A 201 -21.86 -53.34 -49.93
CA ALA A 201 -21.68 -53.60 -51.34
C ALA A 201 -22.49 -54.86 -51.62
N SER A 202 -23.63 -54.66 -52.27
CA SER A 202 -24.45 -55.69 -52.85
C SER A 202 -23.57 -56.41 -53.87
N ASN A 203 -22.79 -57.39 -53.41
CA ASN A 203 -22.33 -58.47 -54.27
C ASN A 203 -23.56 -59.33 -54.57
N ASP A 204 -24.46 -58.76 -55.39
CA ASP A 204 -25.51 -59.51 -56.05
C ASP A 204 -24.86 -60.21 -57.25
N PRO A 205 -24.67 -61.54 -57.22
CA PRO A 205 -24.14 -62.28 -58.35
C PRO A 205 -25.13 -62.35 -59.52
N ASP A 206 -26.38 -61.90 -59.35
CA ASP A 206 -27.45 -61.95 -60.35
C ASP A 206 -27.81 -60.56 -60.90
N ASN A 207 -26.82 -59.74 -61.27
CA ASN A 207 -27.05 -58.60 -62.16
C ASN A 207 -26.86 -59.01 -63.64
N PRO A 208 -27.89 -59.53 -64.35
CA PRO A 208 -27.85 -59.62 -65.79
C PRO A 208 -28.25 -58.27 -66.36
N LEU A 209 -27.30 -57.67 -67.09
CA LEU A 209 -27.46 -56.88 -68.32
C LEU A 209 -26.71 -55.54 -68.31
N THR A 210 -25.79 -55.47 -69.27
CA THR A 210 -25.37 -54.31 -70.08
C THR A 210 -24.59 -53.17 -69.42
#